data_AF-A0A842VGF3-F1
#
_entry.id   AF-A0A842VGF3-F1
#
_cell.length_a   1.000
_cell.length_b   1.000
_cell.length_c   1.000
_cell.angle_alpha   90.00
_cell.angle_beta   90.00
_cell.angle_gamma   90.00
#
_symmetry.space_group_name_H-M   'P 1'
#
loop_
_entity.id
_entity.type
_entity.pdbx_description
1 polymer ?
#
loop_
_entity_poly.entity_id
_entity_poly.type
_entity_poly.pdbx_seq_one_letter_code
_entity_poly.pdbx_strand_id
1 'polypeptide(L)'
;MRFFSHIFKTYHRNLLEKLVDKYKYLIRGSILDIGSKNRRYDHLFNGNVTAVDVIPNPHLDVREGDITKLEFANNSFDSALCLEVLHYLNPMDSATGLEEIIRVLKKEGNAIIS
;
A
#
# COMPACT_ATOMS: atom_id res chain seq x y z
N MET A 1 31.29 -10.59 15.27
CA MET A 1 30.39 -9.76 16.10
C MET A 1 28.98 -9.92 15.55
N ARG A 2 28.12 -10.75 16.17
CA ARG A 2 26.72 -10.95 15.73
C ARG A 2 25.85 -9.92 16.46
N PHE A 3 25.45 -8.86 15.77
CA PHE A 3 24.35 -8.02 16.24
C PHE A 3 23.05 -8.81 16.04
N PHE A 4 22.50 -9.38 17.10
CA PHE A 4 21.10 -9.75 17.10
C PHE A 4 20.28 -8.47 17.21
N SER A 5 19.82 -7.92 16.09
CA SER A 5 18.78 -6.88 16.10
C SER A 5 17.44 -7.57 16.34
N HIS A 6 17.10 -7.85 17.59
CA HIS A 6 15.77 -8.35 17.98
C HIS A 6 14.73 -7.23 17.91
N ILE A 7 14.49 -6.70 16.71
CA ILE A 7 13.26 -5.96 16.44
C ILE A 7 12.19 -7.01 16.16
N PHE A 8 11.46 -7.39 17.20
CA PHE A 8 10.26 -8.19 17.02
C PHE A 8 9.19 -7.30 16.35
N LYS A 9 8.69 -7.73 15.18
CA LYS A 9 7.45 -7.16 14.62
C LYS A 9 6.37 -7.24 15.70
N THR A 10 5.61 -6.16 15.91
CA THR A 10 4.52 -6.17 16.90
C THR A 10 3.47 -7.21 16.53
N TYR A 11 2.68 -7.67 17.51
CA TYR A 11 1.59 -8.63 17.27
C TYR A 11 0.66 -8.17 16.14
N HIS A 12 0.29 -6.89 16.16
CA HIS A 12 -0.49 -6.24 15.11
C HIS A 12 0.13 -6.41 13.73
N ARG A 13 1.44 -6.14 13.59
CA ARG A 13 2.13 -6.28 12.29
C ARG A 13 2.22 -7.73 11.83
N ASN A 14 2.42 -8.69 12.74
CA ASN A 14 2.40 -10.11 12.38
C ASN A 14 1.00 -10.57 11.94
N LEU A 15 -0.05 -10.08 12.58
CA LEU A 15 -1.43 -10.40 12.20
C LEU A 15 -1.78 -9.79 10.84
N LEU A 16 -1.46 -8.52 10.62
CA LEU A 16 -1.68 -7.85 9.34
C LEU A 16 -0.94 -8.58 8.22
N GLU A 17 0.33 -8.92 8.40
CA GLU A 17 1.10 -9.66 7.39
C GLU A 17 0.48 -11.02 7.07
N LYS A 18 0.00 -11.76 8.08
CA LYS A 18 -0.73 -13.02 7.87
C LYS A 18 -2.04 -12.83 7.08
N LEU A 19 -2.78 -11.75 7.34
CA LEU A 19 -4.01 -11.44 6.61
C LEU A 19 -3.70 -11.05 5.17
N VAL A 20 -2.71 -10.18 4.95
CA VAL A 20 -2.26 -9.81 3.61
C VAL A 20 -1.78 -11.04 2.85
N ASP A 21 -0.96 -11.90 3.46
CA ASP A 21 -0.48 -13.14 2.83
C ASP A 21 -1.63 -14.10 2.49
N LYS A 22 -2.64 -14.20 3.36
CA LYS A 22 -3.84 -15.01 3.10
C LYS A 22 -4.61 -14.53 1.87
N TYR A 23 -4.72 -13.22 1.65
CA TYR A 23 -5.49 -12.63 0.56
C TYR A 23 -4.64 -12.19 -0.65
N LYS A 24 -3.33 -12.42 -0.62
CA LYS A 24 -2.39 -11.95 -1.67
C LYS A 24 -2.72 -12.42 -3.08
N TYR A 25 -3.42 -13.55 -3.21
CA TYR A 25 -3.84 -14.10 -4.51
C TYR A 25 -4.81 -13.18 -5.27
N LEU A 26 -5.45 -12.23 -4.59
CA LEU A 26 -6.31 -11.21 -5.20
C LEU A 26 -5.49 -10.04 -5.79
N ILE A 27 -4.24 -9.89 -5.37
CA ILE A 27 -3.34 -8.78 -5.72
C ILE A 27 -2.35 -9.25 -6.78
N ARG A 28 -2.40 -8.60 -7.95
CA ARG A 28 -1.67 -9.04 -9.15
C ARG A 28 -1.34 -7.87 -10.09
N GLY A 29 -0.47 -8.12 -11.06
CA GLY A 29 -0.23 -7.19 -12.16
C GLY A 29 0.50 -5.93 -11.73
N SER A 30 0.02 -4.77 -12.19
CA SER A 30 0.47 -3.45 -11.75
C SER A 30 -0.18 -3.10 -10.42
N ILE A 31 0.64 -2.93 -9.38
CA ILE A 31 0.20 -2.74 -7.99
C ILE A 31 0.56 -1.33 -7.54
N LEU A 32 -0.40 -0.60 -6.96
CA LEU A 32 -0.14 0.66 -6.25
C LEU A 32 -0.09 0.41 -4.74
N ASP A 33 1.03 0.69 -4.09
CA ASP A 33 1.18 0.64 -2.63
C ASP A 33 1.18 2.05 -2.05
N ILE A 34 0.09 2.40 -1.35
CA ILE A 34 -0.20 3.74 -0.85
C ILE A 34 0.19 3.83 0.62
N GLY A 35 0.91 4.89 1.00
CA GLY A 35 1.47 5.03 2.36
C GLY A 35 2.59 4.02 2.62
N SER A 36 3.35 3.68 1.58
CA SER A 36 4.27 2.54 1.59
C SER A 36 5.46 2.77 2.52
N LYS A 37 6.04 3.99 2.49
CA LYS A 37 7.27 4.50 3.13
C LYS A 37 8.54 3.62 3.08
N ASN A 38 8.40 2.36 3.49
CA ASN A 38 9.42 1.35 3.64
C ASN A 38 9.17 0.09 2.80
N ARG A 39 8.13 0.04 1.94
CA ARG A 39 7.86 -1.09 1.03
C ARG A 39 7.81 -2.44 1.74
N ARG A 40 7.11 -2.45 2.87
CA ARG A 40 7.20 -3.52 3.88
C ARG A 40 6.64 -4.86 3.40
N TYR A 41 5.67 -4.83 2.50
CA TYR A 41 4.88 -6.01 2.11
C TYR A 41 5.15 -6.46 0.66
N ASP A 42 6.01 -5.76 -0.08
CA ASP A 42 6.34 -6.06 -1.48
C ASP A 42 6.75 -7.52 -1.69
N HIS A 43 7.49 -8.11 -0.74
CA HIS A 43 7.94 -9.51 -0.80
C HIS A 43 6.80 -10.55 -0.82
N LEU A 44 5.57 -10.14 -0.49
CA LEU A 44 4.40 -11.02 -0.54
C LEU A 44 3.80 -11.13 -1.94
N PHE A 45 4.11 -10.21 -2.86
CA PHE A 45 3.40 -10.09 -4.13
C PHE A 45 4.31 -10.39 -5.33
N ASN A 46 3.73 -11.06 -6.33
CA ASN A 46 4.35 -11.26 -7.63
C ASN A 46 3.74 -10.24 -8.61
N GLY A 47 4.30 -9.04 -8.67
CA GLY A 47 3.80 -7.94 -9.52
C GLY A 47 4.72 -6.72 -9.53
N ASN A 48 4.40 -5.74 -10.36
CA ASN A 48 5.15 -4.48 -10.44
C ASN A 48 4.57 -3.49 -9.42
N VAL A 49 5.26 -3.32 -8.29
CA VAL A 49 4.81 -2.43 -7.22
C VAL A 49 5.31 -1.00 -7.47
N THR A 50 4.38 -0.07 -7.66
CA THR A 50 4.60 1.37 -7.58
C THR A 50 4.27 1.83 -6.17
N ALA A 51 5.24 2.36 -5.43
CA ALA A 51 5.08 2.77 -4.05
C ALA A 51 5.00 4.30 -3.93
N VAL A 52 4.01 4.80 -3.18
CA VAL A 52 3.82 6.22 -2.90
C VAL A 52 3.64 6.49 -1.41
N ASP A 53 4.08 7.66 -0.96
CA ASP A 53 3.87 8.16 0.40
C ASP A 53 3.95 9.69 0.40
N VAL A 54 3.23 10.36 1.31
CA VAL A 54 3.35 11.81 1.51
C VAL A 54 4.75 12.22 1.98
N ILE A 55 5.49 11.31 2.61
CA ILE A 55 6.90 11.44 2.92
C ILE A 55 7.67 10.44 2.04
N PRO A 56 8.18 10.88 0.87
CA PRO A 56 8.85 9.98 -0.07
C PRO A 56 10.13 9.39 0.52
N ASN A 57 10.55 8.25 -0.05
CA ASN A 57 11.81 7.60 0.29
C ASN A 57 12.52 7.16 -1.00
N PRO A 58 13.34 8.06 -1.60
CA PRO A 58 14.02 7.78 -2.86
C PRO A 58 14.97 6.58 -2.80
N HIS A 59 15.54 6.28 -1.62
CA HIS A 59 16.43 5.12 -1.44
C HIS A 59 15.73 3.78 -1.63
N LEU A 60 14.40 3.76 -1.45
CA LEU A 60 13.56 2.58 -1.65
C LEU A 60 12.66 2.71 -2.87
N ASP A 61 12.86 3.71 -3.74
CA ASP A 61 11.96 4.01 -4.87
C ASP A 61 10.50 4.21 -4.41
N VAL A 62 10.31 4.95 -3.31
CA VAL A 62 8.99 5.44 -2.88
C VAL A 62 8.84 6.88 -3.32
N ARG A 63 7.85 7.14 -4.16
CA ARG A 63 7.57 8.45 -4.75
C ARG A 63 6.66 9.28 -3.83
N GLU A 64 6.69 10.58 -4.02
CA GLU A 64 5.72 11.46 -3.35
C GLU A 64 4.32 11.17 -3.89
N GLY A 65 3.34 11.09 -3.01
CA GLY A 65 1.94 10.95 -3.40
C GLY A 65 0.99 11.09 -2.23
N ASP A 66 -0.04 11.91 -2.41
CA ASP A 66 -1.16 12.07 -1.47
C ASP A 66 -2.32 11.20 -1.94
N ILE A 67 -2.86 10.37 -1.04
CA ILE A 67 -4.00 9.50 -1.32
C ILE A 67 -5.27 10.28 -1.70
N THR A 68 -5.41 11.52 -1.24
CA THR A 68 -6.55 12.39 -1.59
C THR A 68 -6.46 12.95 -3.01
N LYS A 69 -5.30 12.83 -3.66
CA LYS A 69 -5.05 13.33 -5.02
C LYS A 69 -3.90 12.56 -5.67
N LEU A 70 -4.18 11.33 -6.07
CA LEU A 70 -3.21 10.46 -6.72
C LEU A 70 -2.93 10.94 -8.16
N GLU A 71 -1.67 11.24 -8.48
CA GLU A 71 -1.23 11.67 -9.82
C GLU A 71 -1.12 10.52 -10.83
N PHE A 72 -2.11 9.63 -10.83
CA PHE A 72 -2.24 8.52 -11.76
C PHE A 72 -3.52 8.65 -12.58
N ALA A 73 -3.49 8.12 -13.80
CA ALA A 73 -4.66 8.07 -14.66
C ALA A 73 -5.74 7.13 -14.09
N ASN A 74 -6.99 7.32 -14.52
CA ASN A 74 -8.06 6.39 -14.18
C ASN A 74 -7.74 4.99 -14.73
N ASN A 75 -8.14 3.94 -14.01
CA ASN A 75 -7.94 2.55 -14.44
C ASN A 75 -6.48 2.19 -14.78
N SER A 76 -5.50 2.72 -14.06
CA SER A 76 -4.07 2.49 -14.31
C SER A 76 -3.50 1.27 -13.60
N PHE A 77 -4.12 0.81 -12.50
CA PHE A 77 -3.62 -0.30 -11.69
C PHE A 77 -4.55 -1.50 -11.68
N ASP A 78 -3.95 -2.70 -11.68
CA ASP A 78 -4.68 -3.96 -11.52
C ASP A 78 -5.00 -4.24 -10.05
N SER A 79 -4.21 -3.68 -9.13
CA SER A 79 -4.42 -3.84 -7.69
C SER A 79 -3.89 -2.65 -6.88
N ALA A 80 -4.42 -2.47 -5.68
CA ALA A 80 -3.99 -1.44 -4.74
C ALA A 80 -3.81 -1.98 -3.32
N LEU A 81 -2.89 -1.39 -2.57
CA LEU A 81 -2.68 -1.62 -1.14
C LEU A 81 -2.78 -0.26 -0.44
N CYS A 82 -3.54 -0.21 0.66
CA CYS A 82 -3.65 0.96 1.52
C CYS A 82 -3.71 0.47 2.97
N LEU A 83 -2.55 0.18 3.53
CA LEU A 83 -2.44 -0.56 4.80
C LEU A 83 -2.02 0.37 5.94
N GLU A 84 -2.91 0.59 6.91
CA GLU A 84 -2.66 1.41 8.10
C GLU A 84 -2.38 2.88 7.72
N VAL A 85 -3.16 3.42 6.77
CA VAL A 85 -3.02 4.78 6.24
C VAL A 85 -4.23 5.65 6.55
N LEU A 86 -5.44 5.18 6.23
CA LEU A 86 -6.65 6.01 6.29
C LEU A 86 -6.94 6.56 7.69
N HIS A 87 -6.52 5.88 8.76
CA HIS A 87 -6.73 6.35 10.14
C HIS A 87 -5.94 7.62 10.50
N TYR A 88 -4.97 8.03 9.68
CA TYR A 88 -4.27 9.32 9.87
C TYR A 88 -5.06 10.51 9.28
N LEU A 89 -6.09 10.24 8.49
CA LEU A 89 -6.87 11.24 7.79
C LEU A 89 -8.13 11.61 8.57
N ASN A 90 -8.67 12.80 8.33
CA ASN A 90 -10.01 13.13 8.78
C ASN A 90 -11.06 12.34 7.95
N PRO A 91 -12.33 12.28 8.38
CA PRO A 91 -13.34 11.47 7.68
C PRO A 91 -13.59 11.88 6.22
N MET A 92 -13.48 13.17 5.90
CA MET A 92 -13.67 13.65 4.53
C MET A 92 -12.52 13.18 3.63
N ASP A 93 -11.29 13.38 4.08
CA ASP A 93 -10.10 12.96 3.35
C ASP A 93 -10.00 11.43 3.23
N SER A 94 -10.51 10.71 4.22
CA SER A 94 -10.62 9.24 4.17
C SER A 94 -11.58 8.80 3.05
N ALA A 95 -12.72 9.47 2.91
CA ALA A 95 -13.69 9.20 1.85
C ALA A 95 -13.10 9.54 0.47
N THR A 96 -12.47 10.70 0.34
CA THR A 96 -11.76 11.10 -0.89
C THR A 96 -10.64 10.12 -1.24
N GLY A 97 -9.87 9.64 -0.26
CA GLY A 97 -8.84 8.64 -0.48
C GLY A 97 -9.39 7.30 -1.00
N LEU A 98 -10.56 6.88 -0.51
CA LEU A 98 -11.24 5.69 -1.04
C LEU A 98 -11.72 5.90 -2.47
N GLU A 99 -12.27 7.08 -2.80
CA GLU A 99 -12.67 7.43 -4.16
C GLU A 99 -11.48 7.42 -5.13
N GLU A 100 -10.32 7.94 -4.69
CA GLU A 100 -9.09 7.92 -5.47
C GLU A 100 -8.56 6.50 -5.71
N ILE A 101 -8.59 5.63 -4.69
CA ILE A 101 -8.28 4.20 -4.85
C ILE A 101 -9.18 3.57 -5.92
N ILE A 102 -10.49 3.82 -5.85
CA ILE A 102 -11.46 3.29 -6.81
C ILE A 102 -11.18 3.84 -8.22
N ARG A 103 -10.85 5.13 -8.34
CA ARG A 103 -10.58 5.79 -9.62
C ARG A 103 -9.36 5.20 -10.34
N VAL A 104 -8.27 4.95 -9.62
CA VAL A 104 -7.01 4.46 -10.21
C VAL A 104 -7.03 2.95 -10.48
N LEU A 105 -7.90 2.20 -9.81
CA LEU A 105 -8.12 0.78 -10.09
C LEU A 105 -8.83 0.57 -11.42
N LYS A 106 -8.39 -0.44 -12.18
CA LYS A 106 -9.11 -0.95 -13.34
C LYS A 106 -10.45 -1.55 -12.91
N LYS A 107 -11.38 -1.65 -13.86
CA LYS A 107 -12.56 -2.51 -13.72
C LYS A 107 -12.11 -3.93 -13.35
N GLU A 108 -12.65 -4.48 -12.26
CA GLU A 108 -12.26 -5.78 -11.65
C GLU A 108 -10.90 -5.79 -10.92
N GLY A 109 -10.27 -4.64 -10.72
CA GLY A 109 -9.11 -4.50 -9.85
C GLY A 109 -9.49 -4.70 -8.37
N ASN A 110 -8.55 -5.23 -7.59
CA ASN A 110 -8.77 -5.50 -6.16
C ASN A 110 -7.91 -4.60 -5.28
N ALA A 111 -8.42 -4.25 -4.10
CA ALA A 111 -7.64 -3.57 -3.06
C ALA A 111 -7.62 -4.36 -1.76
N ILE A 112 -6.52 -4.27 -1.01
CA ILE A 112 -6.48 -4.60 0.42
C ILE A 112 -6.32 -3.29 1.19
N ILE A 113 -7.23 -3.05 2.14
CA ILE A 113 -7.28 -1.85 2.97
C ILE A 113 -7.35 -2.28 4.43
N SER A 114 -6.63 -1.59 5.33
CA SER A 114 -6.66 -1.86 6.78
C SER A 114 -6.56 -0.60 7.62
#